data_AF-A0A1M6BY13-F1
#
_entry.id   AF-A0A1M6BY13-F1
#
_cell.length_a   1.000
_cell.length_b   1.000
_cell.length_c   1.000
_cell.angle_alpha   90.00
_cell.angle_beta   90.00
_cell.angle_gamma   90.00
#
_symmetry.space_group_name_H-M   'P 1'
#
loop_
_entity.id
_entity.type
_entity.pdbx_description
1 polymer ?
#
loop_
_entity_poly.entity_id
_entity_poly.type
_entity_poly.pdbx_seq_one_letter_code
_entity_poly.pdbx_strand_id
1 'polypeptide(L)'
;MLKGFLGAVVTCLLFALPATAELLVADAVITTAIEKQMPVDNIKSYPADYGKLFCFTRVTGAEAATSVTHVWYYQDNEMARVTLPIGSADWRTYSSKRFLPQWSGQWKVVVVDEEGQQLIEVPFVLE
;
A
#
# COMPACT_ATOMS: atom_id res chain seq x y z
N MET A 1 -56.33 -29.68 -36.94
CA MET A 1 -54.90 -29.77 -36.62
C MET A 1 -54.20 -28.53 -37.19
N LEU A 2 -53.81 -27.58 -36.34
CA LEU A 2 -52.66 -26.70 -36.61
C LEU A 2 -52.17 -26.13 -35.27
N LYS A 3 -50.98 -26.55 -34.86
CA LYS A 3 -50.27 -26.10 -33.65
C LYS A 3 -49.52 -24.81 -33.99
N GLY A 4 -49.80 -23.71 -33.31
CA GLY A 4 -48.95 -22.52 -33.31
C GLY A 4 -48.06 -22.53 -32.06
N PHE A 5 -46.76 -22.78 -32.23
CA PHE A 5 -45.76 -22.65 -31.18
C PHE A 5 -45.32 -21.18 -31.10
N LEU A 6 -45.53 -20.52 -29.97
CA LEU A 6 -45.00 -19.21 -29.66
C LEU A 6 -43.58 -19.40 -29.08
N GLY A 7 -42.54 -19.10 -29.86
CA GLY A 7 -41.15 -19.15 -29.39
C GLY A 7 -40.78 -17.86 -28.66
N ALA A 8 -40.55 -17.93 -27.36
CA ALA A 8 -39.97 -16.84 -26.59
C ALA A 8 -38.46 -16.76 -26.86
N VAL A 9 -38.00 -15.64 -27.41
CA VAL A 9 -36.57 -15.34 -27.56
C VAL A 9 -36.07 -14.78 -26.23
N VAL A 10 -35.32 -15.58 -25.48
CA VAL A 10 -34.61 -15.13 -24.27
C VAL A 10 -33.26 -14.58 -24.72
N THR A 11 -33.15 -13.27 -24.85
CA THR A 11 -31.88 -12.59 -25.09
C THR A 11 -31.11 -12.53 -23.77
N CYS A 12 -30.16 -13.46 -23.59
CA CYS A 12 -29.20 -13.42 -22.50
C CYS A 12 -28.19 -12.28 -22.78
N LEU A 13 -28.38 -11.12 -22.12
CA LEU A 13 -27.35 -10.10 -22.04
C LEU A 13 -26.22 -10.62 -21.14
N LEU A 14 -25.13 -11.06 -21.76
CA LEU A 14 -23.85 -11.33 -21.08
C LEU A 14 -23.25 -9.99 -20.66
N PHE A 15 -23.50 -9.55 -19.43
CA PHE A 15 -22.72 -8.49 -18.81
C PHE A 15 -21.36 -9.07 -18.43
N ALA A 16 -20.31 -8.75 -19.19
CA ALA A 16 -18.95 -8.96 -18.74
C ALA A 16 -18.65 -7.93 -17.65
N LEU A 17 -18.42 -8.39 -16.42
CA LEU A 17 -17.91 -7.51 -15.37
C LEU A 17 -16.47 -7.13 -15.75
N PRO A 18 -16.11 -5.83 -15.72
CA PRO A 18 -14.71 -5.46 -15.83
C PRO A 18 -13.97 -6.06 -14.62
N ALA A 19 -12.90 -6.80 -14.88
CA ALA A 19 -11.94 -7.14 -13.83
C ALA A 19 -11.16 -5.86 -13.52
N THR A 20 -11.45 -5.22 -12.39
CA THR A 20 -10.59 -4.16 -11.86
C THR A 20 -9.29 -4.81 -11.41
N ALA A 21 -8.16 -4.46 -12.02
CA ALA A 21 -6.87 -4.80 -11.46
C ALA A 21 -6.73 -4.09 -10.11
N GLU A 22 -6.66 -4.88 -9.04
CA GLU A 22 -6.47 -4.35 -7.70
C GLU A 22 -5.04 -3.85 -7.54
N LEU A 23 -4.90 -2.68 -6.91
CA LEU A 23 -3.60 -2.14 -6.54
C LEU A 23 -3.02 -2.97 -5.39
N LEU A 24 -1.86 -3.58 -5.59
CA LEU A 24 -1.25 -4.50 -4.61
C LEU A 24 0.08 -3.98 -4.12
N VAL A 25 0.35 -4.15 -2.82
CA VAL A 25 1.69 -3.99 -2.26
C VAL A 25 2.41 -5.33 -2.31
N ALA A 26 3.37 -5.46 -3.22
CA ALA A 26 4.15 -6.68 -3.42
C ALA A 26 5.28 -6.84 -2.41
N ASP A 27 5.80 -5.73 -1.88
CA ASP A 27 6.83 -5.71 -0.84
C ASP A 27 6.74 -4.42 -0.03
N ALA A 28 6.94 -4.50 1.28
CA ALA A 28 7.04 -3.33 2.15
C ALA A 28 7.90 -3.62 3.38
N VAL A 29 8.91 -2.78 3.61
CA VAL A 29 9.86 -2.97 4.72
C VAL A 29 10.27 -1.64 5.34
N ILE A 30 10.61 -1.70 6.63
CA ILE A 30 11.33 -0.63 7.31
C ILE A 30 12.82 -0.84 7.10
N THR A 31 13.52 0.21 6.71
CA THR A 31 14.96 0.15 6.44
C THR A 31 15.70 1.39 6.96
N THR A 32 16.99 1.23 7.26
CA THR A 32 17.87 2.32 7.69
C THR A 32 18.30 3.24 6.53
N ALA A 33 18.31 2.73 5.30
CA ALA A 33 18.65 3.51 4.11
C ALA A 33 18.02 2.96 2.83
N ILE A 34 17.92 3.82 1.82
CA ILE A 34 17.57 3.45 0.45
C ILE A 34 18.78 3.70 -0.43
N GLU A 35 19.26 2.65 -1.10
CA GLU A 35 20.36 2.74 -2.05
C GLU A 35 19.91 2.15 -3.39
N LYS A 36 20.19 2.85 -4.49
CA LYS A 36 19.81 2.40 -5.85
C LYS A 36 18.33 1.96 -5.96
N GLN A 37 17.43 2.70 -5.30
CA GLN A 37 15.99 2.43 -5.26
C GLN A 37 15.60 1.10 -4.59
N MET A 38 16.43 0.62 -3.64
CA MET A 38 16.18 -0.59 -2.86
C MET A 38 16.47 -0.35 -1.38
N PRO A 39 15.73 -1.02 -0.47
CA PRO A 39 16.08 -1.04 0.95
C PRO A 39 17.42 -1.76 1.15
N VAL A 40 18.26 -1.26 2.04
CA VAL A 40 19.55 -1.89 2.35
C VAL A 40 19.42 -3.00 3.39
N ASP A 41 18.37 -2.95 4.21
CA ASP A 41 18.05 -3.89 5.27
C ASP A 41 16.53 -3.98 5.50
N ASN A 42 16.13 -4.88 6.40
CA ASN A 42 14.73 -5.04 6.85
C ASN A 42 14.73 -5.14 8.37
N ILE A 43 14.50 -4.02 9.03
CA ILE A 43 14.59 -3.94 10.49
C ILE A 43 13.21 -4.10 11.14
N LYS A 44 13.19 -4.77 12.30
CA LYS A 44 11.99 -4.92 13.14
C LYS A 44 12.11 -4.18 14.48
N SER A 45 13.34 -3.91 14.90
CA SER A 45 13.65 -3.02 16.03
C SER A 45 14.77 -2.06 15.64
N TYR A 46 14.79 -0.88 16.26
CA TYR A 46 15.82 0.13 16.08
C TYR A 46 15.99 0.93 17.38
N PRO A 47 17.21 1.35 17.76
CA PRO A 47 17.39 2.14 18.97
C PRO A 47 16.57 3.42 18.96
N ALA A 48 15.90 3.73 20.06
CA ALA A 48 15.19 4.98 20.30
C ALA A 48 16.18 6.11 20.56
N ASP A 49 16.91 6.49 19.51
CA ASP A 49 17.82 7.62 19.48
C ASP A 49 17.40 8.60 18.36
N TYR A 50 18.15 9.69 18.18
CA TYR A 50 18.04 10.53 17.00
C TYR A 50 18.34 9.71 15.74
N GLY A 51 17.29 9.38 15.00
CA GLY A 51 17.38 8.52 13.82
C GLY A 51 16.42 8.92 12.72
N LYS A 52 16.63 8.34 11.53
CA LYS A 52 15.72 8.42 10.40
C LYS A 52 15.57 7.02 9.81
N LEU A 53 14.34 6.54 9.72
CA LEU A 53 14.02 5.30 9.02
C LEU A 53 13.17 5.58 7.80
N PHE A 54 13.17 4.64 6.89
CA PHE A 54 12.39 4.67 5.66
C PHE A 54 11.39 3.53 5.66
N CYS A 55 10.19 3.79 5.16
CA CYS A 55 9.28 2.73 4.76
C CYS A 55 9.38 2.62 3.24
N PHE A 56 10.04 1.57 2.76
CA PHE A 56 10.08 1.20 1.36
C PHE A 56 8.81 0.42 1.01
N THR A 57 8.26 0.68 -0.17
CA THR A 57 7.09 -0.03 -0.69
C THR A 57 7.25 -0.25 -2.19
N ARG A 58 7.04 -1.50 -2.63
CA ARG A 58 6.86 -1.85 -4.05
C ARG A 58 5.39 -2.12 -4.29
N VAL A 59 4.81 -1.34 -5.19
CA VAL A 59 3.40 -1.41 -5.59
C VAL A 59 3.31 -1.99 -6.99
N THR A 60 2.33 -2.87 -7.21
CA THR A 60 2.06 -3.51 -8.49
C THR A 60 0.58 -3.38 -8.87
N GLY A 61 0.26 -3.54 -10.15
CA GLY A 61 -1.13 -3.59 -10.63
C GLY A 61 -1.74 -2.22 -10.97
N ALA A 62 -0.97 -1.14 -10.93
CA ALA A 62 -1.46 0.18 -11.34
C ALA A 62 -1.65 0.25 -12.87
N GLU A 63 -2.89 0.42 -13.33
CA GLU A 63 -3.23 0.58 -14.75
C GLU A 63 -3.24 2.04 -15.20
N ALA A 64 -3.38 2.98 -14.27
CA ALA A 64 -3.38 4.42 -14.48
C ALA A 64 -2.55 5.11 -13.38
N ALA A 65 -2.28 6.40 -13.57
CA ALA A 65 -1.63 7.20 -12.54
C ALA A 65 -2.51 7.24 -11.27
N THR A 66 -1.94 6.81 -10.15
CA THR A 66 -2.60 6.76 -8.84
C THR A 66 -1.58 7.09 -7.75
N SER A 67 -1.93 6.90 -6.48
CA SER A 67 -1.04 7.12 -5.35
C SER A 67 -1.28 6.11 -4.24
N VAL A 68 -0.27 5.94 -3.40
CA VAL A 68 -0.42 5.31 -2.09
C VAL A 68 -0.03 6.32 -1.02
N THR A 69 -0.55 6.17 0.18
CA THR A 69 -0.20 7.00 1.32
C THR A 69 0.41 6.16 2.42
N HIS A 70 1.61 6.54 2.85
CA HIS A 70 2.24 6.00 4.05
C HIS A 70 1.76 6.79 5.27
N VAL A 71 1.09 6.14 6.20
CA VAL A 71 0.64 6.72 7.46
C VAL A 71 1.47 6.15 8.60
N TRP A 72 2.27 6.99 9.24
CA TRP A 72 3.17 6.62 10.33
C TRP A 72 2.45 6.76 11.66
N TYR A 73 2.34 5.67 12.41
CA TYR A 73 1.72 5.66 13.73
C TYR A 73 2.73 5.35 14.82
N TYR A 74 2.63 6.08 15.94
CA TYR A 74 3.31 5.78 17.20
C TYR A 74 2.25 5.53 18.27
N GLN A 75 2.23 4.31 18.83
CA GLN A 75 1.22 3.91 19.83
C GLN A 75 -0.21 4.29 19.38
N ASP A 76 -0.56 3.94 18.14
CA ASP A 76 -1.84 4.25 17.48
C ASP A 76 -2.16 5.74 17.24
N ASN A 77 -1.26 6.66 17.59
CA ASN A 77 -1.36 8.07 17.22
C ASN A 77 -0.74 8.32 15.85
N GLU A 78 -1.49 8.92 14.93
CA GLU A 78 -0.97 9.33 13.62
C GLU A 78 0.08 10.45 13.81
N MET A 79 1.32 10.17 13.41
CA MET A 79 2.44 11.09 13.56
C MET A 79 2.80 11.79 12.26
N ALA A 80 2.54 11.16 11.12
CA ALA A 80 2.78 11.72 9.79
C ALA A 80 2.00 10.96 8.72
N ARG A 81 1.63 11.68 7.66
CA ARG A 81 1.00 11.14 6.46
C ARG A 81 1.75 11.63 5.22
N VAL A 82 2.14 10.71 4.35
CA VAL A 82 2.93 11.02 3.14
C VAL A 82 2.34 10.30 1.94
N THR A 83 1.71 11.07 1.04
CA THR A 83 1.17 10.58 -0.23
C THR A 83 2.30 10.52 -1.28
N LEU A 84 2.37 9.39 -1.98
CA LEU A 84 3.43 9.04 -2.91
C LEU A 84 2.83 8.64 -4.26
N PRO A 85 3.29 9.23 -5.38
CA PRO A 85 2.75 8.89 -6.70
C PRO A 85 3.18 7.49 -7.14
N ILE A 86 2.28 6.79 -7.85
CA ILE A 86 2.53 5.52 -8.52
C ILE A 86 2.43 5.76 -10.03
N GLY A 87 3.57 5.65 -10.71
CA GLY A 87 3.70 6.04 -12.12
C GLY A 87 3.71 4.89 -13.12
N SER A 88 3.72 3.64 -12.68
CA SER A 88 3.70 2.45 -13.55
C SER A 88 3.11 1.23 -12.85
N ALA A 89 2.84 0.17 -13.61
CA ALA A 89 2.30 -1.10 -13.13
C ALA A 89 3.21 -1.86 -12.15
N ASP A 90 4.49 -1.47 -12.03
CA ASP A 90 5.45 -1.98 -11.05
C ASP A 90 6.35 -0.82 -10.62
N TRP A 91 6.05 -0.27 -9.45
CA TRP A 91 6.61 0.97 -8.97
C TRP A 91 7.21 0.79 -7.58
N ARG A 92 8.34 1.45 -7.34
CA ARG A 92 8.99 1.50 -6.04
C ARG A 92 8.96 2.92 -5.52
N THR A 93 8.60 3.07 -4.26
CA THR A 93 8.53 4.35 -3.59
C THR A 93 8.91 4.21 -2.13
N TYR A 94 9.14 5.33 -1.45
CA TYR A 94 9.41 5.35 -0.02
C TYR A 94 9.04 6.68 0.59
N SER A 95 8.69 6.65 1.87
CA SER A 95 8.69 7.84 2.73
C SER A 95 9.67 7.63 3.88
N SER A 96 9.98 8.69 4.62
CA SER A 96 10.90 8.61 5.75
C SER A 96 10.35 9.37 6.95
N LYS A 97 10.72 8.93 8.15
CA LYS A 97 10.38 9.58 9.40
C LYS A 97 11.63 9.74 10.25
N ARG A 98 11.81 10.94 10.80
CA ARG A 98 12.80 11.19 11.87
C ARG A 98 12.16 10.93 13.23
N PHE A 99 12.95 10.38 14.14
CA PHE A 99 12.52 9.98 15.47
C PHE A 99 13.27 10.73 16.55
N LEU A 100 12.65 10.80 17.72
CA LEU A 100 13.22 11.37 18.94
C LEU A 100 13.25 10.28 20.01
N PRO A 101 14.22 10.31 20.95
CA PRO A 101 14.36 9.26 21.96
C PRO A 101 13.10 8.98 22.79
N GLN A 102 12.30 10.01 23.08
CA GLN A 102 11.05 9.87 23.84
C GLN A 102 9.92 9.15 23.10
N TRP A 103 10.11 8.80 21.82
CA TRP A 103 9.15 8.00 21.05
C TRP A 103 9.53 6.52 20.97
N SER A 104 10.24 6.01 21.99
CA SER A 104 10.43 4.57 22.20
C SER A 104 9.07 3.87 22.36
N GLY A 105 8.91 2.71 21.72
CA GLY A 105 7.70 1.90 21.76
C GLY A 105 7.28 1.37 20.40
N GLN A 106 6.00 0.97 20.32
CA GLN A 106 5.41 0.37 19.13
C GLN A 106 5.15 1.41 18.04
N TRP A 107 5.61 1.10 16.84
CA TRP A 107 5.36 1.87 15.64
C TRP A 107 4.79 0.98 14.54
N LYS A 108 4.06 1.61 13.62
CA LYS A 108 3.65 0.98 12.37
C LYS A 108 3.58 1.99 11.24
N VAL A 109 3.78 1.52 10.02
CA VAL A 109 3.37 2.26 8.83
C VAL A 109 2.21 1.52 8.19
N VAL A 110 1.08 2.20 8.06
CA VAL A 110 -0.06 1.71 7.28
C VAL A 110 0.06 2.29 5.88
N VAL A 111 0.06 1.42 4.87
CA VAL A 111 -0.03 1.85 3.46
C VAL A 111 -1.48 1.75 3.05
N VAL A 112 -2.05 2.87 2.63
CA VAL A 112 -3.41 2.95 2.09
C VAL A 112 -3.38 3.39 0.62
N ASP A 113 -4.38 3.02 -0.15
CA ASP A 113 -4.61 3.53 -1.50
C ASP A 113 -5.21 4.95 -1.49
N GLU A 114 -5.58 5.47 -2.65
CA GLU A 114 -6.17 6.80 -2.82
C GLU A 114 -7.57 6.94 -2.21
N GLU A 115 -8.30 5.84 -2.03
CA GLU A 115 -9.62 5.80 -1.36
C GLU A 115 -9.48 5.66 0.17
N GLY A 116 -8.25 5.45 0.65
CA GLY A 116 -7.95 5.25 2.06
C GLY A 116 -8.14 3.81 2.53
N GLN A 117 -8.36 2.86 1.60
CA GLN A 117 -8.40 1.44 1.93
C GLN A 117 -6.98 0.97 2.28
N GLN A 118 -6.88 0.26 3.40
CA GLN A 118 -5.61 -0.31 3.85
C GLN A 118 -5.17 -1.44 2.93
N LEU A 119 -3.96 -1.30 2.38
CA LEU A 119 -3.29 -2.33 1.58
C LEU A 119 -2.40 -3.22 2.45
N ILE A 120 -1.64 -2.62 3.38
CA ILE A 120 -0.78 -3.37 4.31
C ILE A 120 -0.46 -2.55 5.58
N GLU A 121 -0.06 -3.25 6.64
CA GLU A 121 0.54 -2.67 7.84
C GLU A 121 1.97 -3.23 8.02
N VAL A 122 2.94 -2.35 8.29
CA VAL A 122 4.34 -2.71 8.51
C VAL A 122 4.75 -2.32 9.94
N PRO A 123 4.78 -3.27 10.89
CA PRO A 123 5.13 -2.98 12.29
C PRO A 123 6.65 -2.95 12.51
N PHE A 124 7.08 -2.10 13.46
CA PHE A 124 8.43 -2.08 14.02
C PHE A 124 8.44 -1.47 15.43
N VAL A 125 9.54 -1.63 16.15
CA VAL A 125 9.70 -1.10 17.52
C VAL A 125 10.89 -0.16 17.57
N LEU A 126 10.73 0.96 18.28
CA LEU A 126 11.87 1.74 18.75
C LEU A 126 12.17 1.33 20.19
N GLU A 127 13.41 0.96 20.49
CA GLU A 127 13.84 0.49 21.81
C GLU A 127 14.73 1.49 22.53
#